data_AF-A0A374TM36-F1
#
_entry.id   AF-A0A374TM36-F1
#
_cell.length_a   1.000
_cell.length_b   1.000
_cell.length_c   1.000
_cell.angle_alpha   90.00
_cell.angle_beta   90.00
_cell.angle_gamma   90.00
#
_symmetry.space_group_name_H-M   'P 1'
#
loop_
_entity.id
_entity.type
_entity.pdbx_description
1 polymer ?
#
loop_
_entity_poly.entity_id
_entity_poly.type
_entity_poly.pdbx_seq_one_letter_code
_entity_poly.pdbx_strand_id
1 'polypeptide(L)'
;MANSAQRIEMSFDNMRKIGMVLCAMLVLIAIATIAVFGSAFIVACHSILNGAVVIEGVVELGEGGSIALPNLALWAVLLLAGEFTLLSISFDVARRQSPFTIRHARMITVIACLFAINAVMGSLQIGSDLKIMMGNCMLSCRMNSALLQIGDSGITLDVGSIIAMMVAFALSIFWRYGALLQSQSDDLV
;
A
#
# COMPACT_ATOMS: atom_id res chain seq x y z
N MET A 1 -42.44 8.39 -10.19
CA MET A 1 -41.26 9.27 -10.02
C MET A 1 -40.88 9.49 -8.55
N ALA A 2 -41.81 9.64 -7.60
CA ALA A 2 -41.48 9.77 -6.17
C ALA A 2 -40.72 8.55 -5.58
N ASN A 3 -41.14 7.33 -5.93
CA ASN A 3 -40.49 6.09 -5.44
C ASN A 3 -39.04 5.90 -5.95
N SER A 4 -38.71 6.39 -7.15
CA SER A 4 -37.36 6.30 -7.70
C SER A 4 -36.43 7.33 -7.07
N ALA A 5 -36.90 8.57 -6.86
CA ALA A 5 -36.15 9.62 -6.18
C ALA A 5 -35.83 9.22 -4.72
N GLN A 6 -36.81 8.69 -4.00
CA GLN A 6 -36.63 8.23 -2.61
C GLN A 6 -35.65 7.05 -2.52
N ARG A 7 -35.67 6.13 -3.51
CA ARG A 7 -34.71 5.02 -3.58
C ARG A 7 -33.29 5.50 -3.85
N ILE A 8 -33.13 6.51 -4.70
CA ILE A 8 -31.83 7.14 -4.99
C ILE A 8 -31.28 7.81 -3.73
N GLU A 9 -32.08 8.60 -3.02
CA GLU A 9 -31.66 9.27 -1.79
C GLU A 9 -31.25 8.28 -0.69
N MET A 10 -32.02 7.21 -0.50
CA MET A 10 -31.68 6.13 0.42
C MET A 10 -30.37 5.41 0.04
N SER A 11 -30.09 5.26 -1.26
CA SER A 11 -28.83 4.68 -1.72
C SER A 11 -27.62 5.58 -1.41
N PHE A 12 -27.76 6.90 -1.57
CA PHE A 12 -26.71 7.87 -1.20
C PHE A 12 -26.43 7.88 0.30
N ASP A 13 -27.45 7.74 1.14
CA ASP A 13 -27.28 7.65 2.59
C ASP A 13 -26.57 6.37 3.03
N ASN A 14 -26.89 5.24 2.39
CA ASN A 14 -26.19 3.99 2.65
C ASN A 14 -24.73 4.06 2.21
N MET A 15 -24.45 4.61 1.01
CA MET A 15 -23.08 4.81 0.52
C MET A 15 -22.28 5.75 1.41
N ARG A 16 -22.90 6.82 1.92
CA ARG A 16 -22.27 7.72 2.88
C ARG A 16 -21.89 7.01 4.18
N LYS A 17 -22.78 6.19 4.75
CA LYS A 17 -22.49 5.40 5.96
C LYS A 17 -21.32 4.44 5.73
N ILE A 18 -21.32 3.74 4.60
CA ILE A 18 -20.24 2.84 4.21
C ILE A 18 -18.91 3.60 4.08
N GLY A 19 -18.92 4.76 3.43
CA GLY A 19 -17.75 5.64 3.31
C GLY A 19 -17.19 6.06 4.68
N MET A 20 -18.05 6.45 5.62
CA MET A 20 -17.63 6.80 6.99
C MET A 20 -17.01 5.62 7.74
N VAL A 21 -17.60 4.42 7.62
CA VAL A 21 -17.05 3.20 8.24
C VAL A 21 -15.70 2.84 7.62
N LEU A 22 -15.58 2.90 6.30
CA LEU A 22 -14.32 2.68 5.58
C LEU A 22 -13.25 3.68 6.02
N CYS A 23 -13.57 4.97 6.12
CA CYS A 23 -12.63 5.98 6.62
C CYS A 23 -12.15 5.66 8.04
N ALA A 24 -13.05 5.31 8.96
CA ALA A 24 -12.68 4.98 10.34
C ALA A 24 -11.75 3.76 10.39
N MET A 25 -12.06 2.72 9.62
CA MET A 25 -11.22 1.51 9.52
C MET A 25 -9.85 1.82 8.92
N LEU A 26 -9.80 2.61 7.84
CA LEU A 26 -8.54 2.99 7.18
C LEU A 26 -7.65 3.87 8.07
N VAL A 27 -8.24 4.76 8.88
CA VAL A 27 -7.47 5.56 9.87
C VAL A 27 -6.86 4.65 10.93
N LEU A 28 -7.62 3.69 11.46
CA LEU A 28 -7.10 2.74 12.45
C LEU A 28 -5.97 1.89 11.87
N ILE A 29 -6.14 1.42 10.63
CA ILE A 29 -5.09 0.67 9.92
C ILE A 29 -3.87 1.56 9.72
N ALA A 30 -4.02 2.82 9.29
CA ALA A 30 -2.91 3.73 9.10
C ALA A 30 -2.13 4.02 10.39
N ILE A 31 -2.83 4.17 11.52
CA ILE A 31 -2.17 4.30 12.83
C ILE A 31 -1.35 3.05 13.16
N ALA A 32 -1.92 1.86 12.92
CA ALA A 32 -1.21 0.61 13.14
C ALA A 32 0.01 0.46 12.21
N THR A 33 -0.13 0.79 10.93
CA THR A 33 0.96 0.78 9.94
C THR A 33 2.08 1.73 10.36
N ILE A 34 1.77 2.97 10.74
CA ILE A 34 2.76 3.93 11.23
C ILE A 34 3.44 3.41 12.50
N ALA A 35 2.70 2.81 13.43
CA ALA A 35 3.27 2.27 14.67
C ALA A 35 4.23 1.10 14.40
N VAL A 36 3.88 0.17 13.50
CA VAL A 36 4.71 -0.99 13.16
C VAL A 36 5.97 -0.57 12.41
N PHE A 37 5.84 0.19 11.32
CA PHE A 37 7.00 0.62 10.55
C PHE A 37 7.86 1.65 11.31
N GLY A 38 7.23 2.53 12.09
CA GLY A 38 7.93 3.50 12.94
C GLY A 38 8.72 2.82 14.06
N SER A 39 8.16 1.81 14.74
CA SER A 39 8.89 1.06 15.76
C SER A 39 10.04 0.25 15.15
N ALA A 40 9.85 -0.41 14.01
CA ALA A 40 10.92 -1.09 13.29
C ALA A 40 12.07 -0.13 12.90
N PHE A 41 11.73 1.08 12.44
CA PHE A 41 12.73 2.10 12.12
C PHE A 41 13.49 2.59 13.37
N ILE A 42 12.80 2.85 14.47
CA ILE A 42 13.43 3.22 15.75
C ILE A 42 14.39 2.14 16.22
N VAL A 43 13.97 0.88 16.15
CA VAL A 43 14.79 -0.27 16.53
C VAL A 43 16.04 -0.35 15.65
N ALA A 44 15.91 -0.19 14.33
CA ALA A 44 17.05 -0.15 13.43
C ALA A 44 18.04 1.00 13.76
N CYS A 45 17.53 2.22 13.98
CA CYS A 45 18.35 3.36 14.37
C CYS A 45 19.07 3.13 15.71
N HIS A 46 18.39 2.59 16.70
CA HIS A 46 18.98 2.28 17.99
C HIS A 46 20.08 1.22 17.88
N SER A 47 19.86 0.17 17.08
CA SER A 47 20.87 -0.85 16.81
C SER A 47 22.11 -0.27 16.13
N ILE A 48 21.95 0.61 15.13
CA ILE A 48 23.07 1.29 14.47
C ILE A 48 23.88 2.14 15.45
N LEU A 49 23.20 2.90 16.32
CA LEU A 49 23.84 3.72 17.35
C LEU A 49 24.63 2.88 18.36
N ASN A 50 24.18 1.65 18.62
CA ASN A 50 24.86 0.70 19.50
C ASN A 50 25.95 -0.13 18.80
N GLY A 51 26.31 0.20 17.55
CA GLY A 51 27.40 -0.44 16.81
C GLY A 51 27.00 -1.67 16.00
N ALA A 52 25.72 -1.82 15.64
CA ALA A 52 25.29 -2.88 14.73
C ALA A 52 26.00 -2.79 13.37
N VAL A 53 26.33 -3.96 12.81
CA VAL A 53 26.93 -4.06 11.48
C VAL A 53 25.84 -3.82 10.44
N VAL A 54 26.14 -2.93 9.49
CA VAL A 54 25.27 -2.63 8.35
C VAL A 54 25.96 -3.09 7.07
N ILE A 55 25.44 -4.15 6.45
CA ILE A 55 25.94 -4.68 5.18
C ILE A 55 24.82 -4.50 4.15
N GLU A 56 25.12 -3.78 3.06
CA GLU A 56 24.18 -3.56 1.95
C GLU A 56 22.80 -3.01 2.38
N GLY A 57 22.77 -2.23 3.47
CA GLY A 57 21.53 -1.65 4.01
C GLY A 57 20.72 -2.59 4.90
N VAL A 58 21.23 -3.79 5.20
CA VAL A 58 20.68 -4.70 6.21
C VAL A 58 21.36 -4.40 7.54
N VAL A 59 20.56 -4.09 8.56
CA VAL A 59 21.00 -3.92 9.94
C VAL A 59 20.85 -5.27 10.65
N GLU A 60 21.96 -5.86 11.07
CA GLU A 60 21.94 -7.04 11.92
C GLU A 60 21.64 -6.65 13.37
N LEU A 61 20.56 -7.19 13.91
CA LEU A 61 20.24 -7.06 15.31
C LEU A 61 20.81 -8.29 15.99
N GLY A 62 21.63 -8.09 17.03
CA GLY A 62 22.16 -9.18 17.84
C GLY A 62 21.07 -10.21 18.19
N GLU A 63 21.47 -11.47 18.37
CA GLU A 63 20.58 -12.64 18.53
C GLU A 63 19.89 -13.13 17.24
N GLY A 64 20.40 -12.76 16.05
CA GLY A 64 19.94 -13.32 14.78
C GLY A 64 18.74 -12.59 14.16
N GLY A 65 18.46 -11.37 14.62
CA GLY A 65 17.53 -10.46 13.94
C GLY A 65 18.19 -9.74 12.77
N SER A 66 17.40 -9.38 11.77
CA SER A 66 17.86 -8.63 10.60
C SER A 66 16.77 -7.68 10.10
N ILE A 67 17.12 -6.42 9.84
CA ILE A 67 16.21 -5.43 9.24
C ILE A 67 16.82 -4.92 7.95
N ALA A 68 16.19 -5.22 6.81
CA ALA A 68 16.54 -4.60 5.53
C ALA A 68 15.93 -3.20 5.40
N LEU A 69 16.73 -2.15 5.62
CA LEU A 69 16.25 -0.76 5.59
C LEU A 69 15.63 -0.35 4.25
N PRO A 70 16.22 -0.65 3.07
CA PRO A 70 15.63 -0.25 1.79
C PRO A 70 14.25 -0.87 1.56
N ASN A 71 14.10 -2.15 1.91
CA ASN A 71 12.85 -2.88 1.73
C ASN A 71 11.80 -2.42 2.77
N LEU A 72 12.19 -2.19 4.02
CA LEU A 72 11.33 -1.61 5.05
C LEU A 72 10.77 -0.25 4.61
N ALA A 73 11.63 0.62 4.08
CA ALA A 73 11.25 1.94 3.61
C ALA A 73 10.28 1.87 2.42
N LEU A 74 10.56 1.00 1.44
CA LEU A 74 9.69 0.84 0.28
C LEU A 74 8.30 0.34 0.67
N TRP A 75 8.22 -0.66 1.55
CA TRP A 75 6.95 -1.20 2.02
C TRP A 75 6.15 -0.21 2.88
N ALA A 76 6.84 0.58 3.72
CA ALA A 76 6.20 1.68 4.44
C ALA A 76 5.57 2.67 3.46
N VAL A 77 6.29 3.08 2.42
CA VAL A 77 5.78 4.02 1.41
C VAL A 77 4.63 3.40 0.61
N LEU A 78 4.74 2.14 0.19
CA LEU A 78 3.68 1.43 -0.54
C LEU A 78 2.38 1.37 0.24
N LEU A 79 2.44 0.95 1.51
CA LEU A 79 1.26 0.82 2.36
C LEU A 79 0.66 2.18 2.68
N LEU A 80 1.46 3.16 3.07
CA LEU A 80 0.98 4.51 3.37
C LEU A 80 0.39 5.19 2.13
N ALA A 81 1.00 5.04 0.96
CA ALA A 81 0.46 5.58 -0.29
C ALA A 81 -0.88 4.93 -0.66
N GLY A 82 -0.98 3.60 -0.49
CA GLY A 82 -2.21 2.83 -0.69
C GLY A 82 -3.33 3.26 0.26
N GLU A 83 -3.05 3.26 1.55
CA GLU A 83 -3.98 3.68 2.61
C GLU A 83 -4.44 5.12 2.41
N PHE A 84 -3.52 6.05 2.14
CA PHE A 84 -3.86 7.45 1.90
C PHE A 84 -4.76 7.60 0.67
N THR A 85 -4.49 6.86 -0.41
CA THR A 85 -5.32 6.89 -1.62
C THR A 85 -6.72 6.35 -1.35
N LEU A 86 -6.84 5.22 -0.65
CA LEU A 86 -8.13 4.63 -0.27
C LEU A 86 -8.91 5.52 0.70
N LEU A 87 -8.21 6.17 1.63
CA LEU A 87 -8.79 7.09 2.60
C LEU A 87 -9.31 8.34 1.91
N SER A 88 -8.55 8.92 0.97
CA SER A 88 -8.99 10.04 0.12
C SER A 88 -10.28 9.68 -0.63
N ILE A 89 -10.31 8.51 -1.27
CA ILE A 89 -11.50 8.03 -2.01
C ILE A 89 -12.69 7.86 -1.06
N SER A 90 -12.46 7.25 0.11
CA SER A 90 -13.51 7.00 1.10
C SER A 90 -14.07 8.30 1.68
N PHE A 91 -13.22 9.32 1.87
CA PHE A 91 -13.65 10.66 2.32
C PHE A 91 -14.53 11.34 1.28
N ASP A 92 -14.20 11.23 0.00
CA ASP A 92 -15.02 11.79 -1.07
C ASP A 92 -16.39 11.10 -1.14
N VAL A 93 -16.43 9.77 -0.99
CA VAL A 93 -17.69 9.00 -0.88
C VAL A 93 -18.51 9.44 0.35
N ALA A 94 -17.86 9.63 1.51
CA ALA A 94 -18.51 10.09 2.73
C ALA A 94 -19.09 11.51 2.59
N ARG A 95 -18.49 12.34 1.72
CA ARG A 95 -18.96 13.70 1.38
C ARG A 95 -19.99 13.72 0.25
N ARG A 96 -20.43 12.55 -0.24
CA ARG A 96 -21.31 12.41 -1.43
C ARG A 96 -20.71 13.04 -2.70
N GLN A 97 -19.38 13.14 -2.75
CA GLN A 97 -18.66 13.53 -3.95
C GLN A 97 -18.31 12.27 -4.74
N SER A 98 -18.11 12.42 -6.05
CA SER A 98 -17.70 11.28 -6.84
C SER A 98 -16.27 10.85 -6.51
N PRO A 99 -16.03 9.55 -6.33
CA PRO A 99 -14.69 9.01 -6.13
C PRO A 99 -13.84 9.04 -7.42
N PHE A 100 -14.44 9.27 -8.59
CA PHE A 100 -13.74 9.22 -9.87
C PHE A 100 -13.16 10.59 -10.24
N THR A 101 -11.90 10.80 -9.84
CA THR A 101 -11.17 12.03 -10.18
C THR A 101 -9.84 11.71 -10.85
N ILE A 102 -9.36 12.64 -11.70
CA ILE A 102 -8.02 12.56 -12.30
C ILE A 102 -6.94 12.53 -11.21
N ARG A 103 -7.20 13.16 -10.06
CA ARG A 103 -6.30 13.12 -8.90
C ARG A 103 -6.16 11.70 -8.35
N HIS A 104 -7.28 11.01 -8.09
CA HIS A 104 -7.25 9.61 -7.62
C HIS A 104 -6.57 8.69 -8.63
N ALA A 105 -6.87 8.86 -9.93
CA ALA A 105 -6.18 8.13 -10.99
C ALA A 105 -4.65 8.25 -10.92
N ARG A 106 -4.13 9.48 -10.75
CA ARG A 106 -2.67 9.73 -10.65
C ARG A 106 -2.07 9.08 -9.41
N MET A 107 -2.76 9.13 -8.27
CA MET A 107 -2.29 8.49 -7.04
C MET A 107 -2.21 6.96 -7.22
N ILE A 108 -3.20 6.35 -7.88
CA ILE A 108 -3.17 4.93 -8.24
C ILE A 108 -2.02 4.63 -9.21
N THR A 109 -1.72 5.52 -10.17
CA THR A 109 -0.54 5.36 -11.06
C THR A 109 0.77 5.36 -10.25
N VAL A 110 0.90 6.25 -9.27
CA VAL A 110 2.08 6.30 -8.39
C VAL A 110 2.23 4.98 -7.63
N ILE A 111 1.14 4.43 -7.10
CA ILE A 111 1.14 3.11 -6.45
C ILE A 111 1.60 2.01 -7.43
N ALA A 112 1.14 2.03 -8.68
CA ALA A 112 1.59 1.09 -9.70
C ALA A 112 3.11 1.20 -9.93
N CYS A 113 3.66 2.42 -10.02
CA CYS A 113 5.10 2.63 -10.13
C CYS A 113 5.86 2.11 -8.89
N LEU A 114 5.32 2.29 -7.69
CA LEU A 114 5.93 1.75 -6.47
C LEU A 114 5.95 0.21 -6.47
N PHE A 115 4.89 -0.44 -6.95
CA PHE A 115 4.91 -1.90 -7.14
C PHE A 115 5.91 -2.34 -8.20
N ALA A 116 6.13 -1.56 -9.26
CA ALA A 116 7.17 -1.83 -10.24
C ALA A 116 8.58 -1.79 -9.61
N ILE A 117 8.84 -0.79 -8.77
CA ILE A 117 10.09 -0.69 -8.01
C ILE A 117 10.23 -1.89 -7.05
N ASN A 118 9.16 -2.28 -6.35
CA ASN A 118 9.18 -3.43 -5.45
C ASN A 118 9.45 -4.74 -6.20
N ALA A 119 8.90 -4.90 -7.40
CA ALA A 119 9.16 -6.06 -8.24
C ALA A 119 10.64 -6.18 -8.62
N VAL A 120 11.28 -5.06 -8.99
CA VAL A 120 12.71 -5.03 -9.31
C VAL A 120 13.56 -5.34 -8.08
N MET A 121 13.27 -4.70 -6.94
CA MET A 121 14.00 -4.94 -5.69
C MET A 121 13.86 -6.38 -5.19
N GLY A 122 12.66 -6.94 -5.25
CA GLY A 122 12.40 -8.34 -4.90
C GLY A 122 13.11 -9.31 -5.82
N SER A 123 13.17 -9.01 -7.12
CA SER A 123 13.88 -9.84 -8.10
C SER A 123 15.40 -9.84 -7.90
N LEU A 124 15.95 -8.71 -7.44
CA LEU A 124 17.36 -8.54 -7.09
C LEU A 124 17.72 -9.07 -5.68
N GLN A 125 16.75 -9.68 -4.97
CA GLN A 125 16.92 -10.18 -3.59
C GLN A 125 17.45 -9.12 -2.61
N ILE A 126 17.15 -7.84 -2.87
CA ILE A 126 17.60 -6.74 -2.01
C ILE A 126 16.81 -6.79 -0.70
N GLY A 127 17.38 -7.45 0.30
CA GLY A 127 16.91 -7.50 1.68
C GLY A 127 15.46 -7.99 1.83
N SER A 128 15.23 -9.30 1.74
CA SER A 128 13.87 -9.86 1.63
C SER A 128 13.09 -9.97 2.95
N ASP A 129 13.78 -10.05 4.09
CA ASP A 129 13.19 -10.52 5.34
C ASP A 129 13.42 -9.51 6.48
N LEU A 130 12.32 -9.12 7.13
CA LEU A 130 12.33 -8.46 8.44
C LEU A 130 12.27 -9.55 9.51
N LYS A 131 13.29 -9.66 10.37
CA LYS A 131 13.34 -10.61 11.48
C LYS A 131 13.73 -9.86 12.75
N ILE A 132 12.86 -9.87 13.74
CA ILE A 132 13.11 -9.29 15.05
C ILE A 132 12.99 -10.43 16.07
N MET A 133 14.09 -10.70 16.78
CA MET A 133 14.14 -11.63 17.91
C MET A 133 13.91 -10.86 19.20
N MET A 134 13.01 -11.36 20.05
CA MET A 134 12.74 -10.81 21.37
C MET A 134 12.70 -11.97 22.38
N GLY A 135 13.87 -12.34 22.89
CA GLY A 135 14.06 -13.59 23.64
C GLY A 135 13.75 -14.80 22.77
N ASN A 136 12.84 -15.68 23.24
CA ASN A 136 12.43 -16.88 22.48
C ASN A 136 11.34 -16.60 21.41
N CYS A 137 10.88 -15.35 21.29
CA CYS A 137 9.86 -14.97 20.31
C CYS A 137 10.51 -14.40 19.05
N MET A 138 10.25 -15.03 17.90
CA MET A 138 10.70 -14.55 16.60
C MET A 138 9.52 -13.92 15.85
N LEU A 139 9.61 -12.61 15.62
CA LEU A 139 8.68 -11.90 14.75
C LEU A 139 9.33 -11.76 13.39
N SER A 140 8.78 -12.46 12.39
CA SER A 140 9.28 -12.40 11.02
C SER A 140 8.21 -11.91 10.05
N CYS A 141 8.58 -10.97 9.20
CA CYS A 141 7.74 -10.50 8.10
C CYS A 141 8.53 -10.70 6.81
N ARG A 142 8.02 -11.59 5.95
CA ARG A 142 8.51 -11.76 4.59
C ARG A 142 7.69 -10.84 3.70
N MET A 143 8.33 -9.79 3.23
CA MET A 143 7.70 -8.73 2.46
C MET A 143 7.29 -9.21 1.04
N ASN A 144 8.17 -9.96 0.37
CA ASN A 144 7.89 -10.52 -0.97
C ASN A 144 7.64 -12.03 -0.88
N SER A 145 6.38 -12.43 -0.63
CA SER A 145 5.99 -13.83 -0.43
C SER A 145 5.78 -14.63 -1.72
N ALA A 146 5.56 -13.95 -2.85
CA ALA A 146 5.30 -14.54 -4.16
C ALA A 146 6.53 -14.47 -5.09
N LEU A 147 7.71 -14.76 -4.54
CA LEU A 147 8.94 -14.88 -5.31
C LEU A 147 9.00 -16.24 -6.01
N LEU A 148 9.11 -16.22 -7.33
CA LEU A 148 9.28 -17.40 -8.18
C LEU A 148 10.74 -17.48 -8.61
N GLN A 149 11.40 -18.58 -8.26
CA GLN A 149 12.78 -18.85 -8.67
C GLN A 149 12.77 -19.61 -10.01
N ILE A 150 13.49 -19.10 -11.01
CA ILE A 150 13.58 -19.72 -12.34
C ILE A 150 14.81 -20.63 -12.40
N GLY A 151 14.60 -21.92 -12.17
CA GLY A 151 15.66 -22.95 -12.20
C GLY A 151 16.81 -22.68 -11.22
N ASP A 152 17.97 -23.25 -11.49
CA ASP A 152 19.17 -23.10 -10.65
C ASP A 152 19.95 -21.80 -10.93
N SER A 153 19.41 -20.92 -11.77
CA SER A 153 20.09 -19.70 -12.25
C SER A 153 20.20 -18.59 -11.20
N GLY A 154 19.59 -18.75 -10.02
CA GLY A 154 19.52 -17.73 -8.98
C GLY A 154 18.60 -16.55 -9.30
N ILE A 155 17.99 -16.51 -10.48
CA ILE A 155 17.04 -15.45 -10.88
C ILE A 155 15.72 -15.66 -10.16
N THR A 156 15.33 -14.66 -9.36
CA THR A 156 14.02 -14.60 -8.72
C THR A 156 13.14 -13.54 -9.38
N LEU A 157 11.85 -13.82 -9.49
CA LEU A 157 10.84 -12.89 -9.96
C LEU A 157 9.77 -12.69 -8.89
N ASP A 158 9.53 -11.44 -8.51
CA ASP A 158 8.41 -11.10 -7.63
C ASP A 158 7.11 -10.99 -8.43
N VAL A 159 6.46 -12.13 -8.62
CA VAL A 159 5.21 -12.24 -9.38
C VAL A 159 4.09 -11.48 -8.69
N GLY A 160 4.10 -11.43 -7.35
CA GLY A 160 3.09 -10.71 -6.57
C GLY A 160 3.08 -9.22 -6.89
N SER A 161 4.26 -8.60 -6.85
CA SER A 161 4.39 -7.17 -7.18
C SER A 161 4.13 -6.86 -8.64
N ILE A 162 4.48 -7.76 -9.56
CA ILE A 162 4.16 -7.60 -10.99
C ILE A 162 2.65 -7.61 -11.22
N ILE A 163 1.92 -8.55 -10.62
CA ILE A 163 0.46 -8.61 -10.73
C ILE A 163 -0.17 -7.37 -10.10
N ALA A 164 0.29 -6.98 -8.89
CA ALA A 164 -0.22 -5.80 -8.20
C ALA A 164 0.00 -4.51 -9.03
N MET A 165 1.18 -4.36 -9.65
CA MET A 165 1.48 -3.27 -10.58
C MET A 165 0.49 -3.26 -11.75
N MET A 166 0.26 -4.40 -12.41
CA MET A 166 -0.65 -4.49 -13.56
C MET A 166 -2.09 -4.12 -13.16
N VAL A 167 -2.56 -4.62 -12.02
CA VAL A 167 -3.90 -4.32 -11.49
C VAL A 167 -4.01 -2.83 -11.15
N ALA A 168 -3.05 -2.27 -10.43
CA ALA A 168 -3.05 -0.84 -10.10
C ALA A 168 -3.03 0.04 -11.36
N PHE A 169 -2.23 -0.32 -12.37
CA PHE A 169 -2.20 0.41 -13.63
C PHE A 169 -3.54 0.35 -14.36
N ALA A 170 -4.17 -0.83 -14.44
CA ALA A 170 -5.51 -0.97 -15.02
C ALA A 170 -6.57 -0.15 -14.27
N LEU A 171 -6.56 -0.20 -12.93
CA LEU A 171 -7.45 0.61 -12.10
C LEU A 171 -7.25 2.11 -12.33
N SER A 172 -6.01 2.56 -12.51
CA SER A 172 -5.74 3.96 -12.85
C SER A 172 -6.40 4.38 -14.17
N ILE A 173 -6.37 3.52 -15.20
CA ILE A 173 -7.05 3.76 -16.48
C ILE A 173 -8.57 3.83 -16.28
N PHE A 174 -9.15 2.88 -15.55
CA PHE A 174 -10.59 2.87 -15.26
C PHE A 174 -11.03 4.11 -14.48
N TRP A 175 -10.21 4.59 -13.53
CA TRP A 175 -10.49 5.82 -12.81
C TRP A 175 -10.46 7.05 -13.70
N ARG A 176 -9.52 7.13 -14.65
CA ARG A 176 -9.48 8.23 -15.64
C ARG A 176 -10.70 8.21 -16.54
N TYR A 177 -11.08 7.01 -17.00
CA TYR A 177 -12.26 6.84 -17.83
C TYR A 177 -13.54 7.23 -17.07
N GLY A 178 -13.70 6.79 -15.82
CA GLY A 178 -14.82 7.19 -14.96
C GLY A 178 -14.88 8.72 -14.74
N ALA A 179 -13.73 9.37 -14.53
CA ALA A 179 -13.68 10.81 -14.38
C ALA A 179 -14.10 11.56 -15.66
N LEU A 180 -13.76 11.03 -16.85
CA LEU A 180 -14.19 11.59 -18.14
C LEU A 180 -15.70 11.42 -18.37
N LEU A 181 -16.25 10.26 -18.04
CA LEU A 181 -17.70 10.04 -18.14
C LEU A 181 -18.47 11.01 -17.25
N GLN A 182 -17.94 11.28 -16.06
CA GLN A 182 -18.56 12.20 -15.13
C GLN A 182 -18.49 13.67 -15.62
N SER A 183 -17.36 14.11 -16.18
CA SER A 183 -17.31 15.46 -16.74
C SER A 183 -18.31 15.63 -17.89
N GLN A 184 -18.47 14.61 -18.73
CA GLN A 184 -19.46 14.64 -19.81
C GLN A 184 -20.90 14.64 -19.29
N SER A 185 -21.20 13.92 -18.20
CA SER A 185 -22.54 13.96 -17.60
C SER A 185 -22.85 15.30 -16.96
N ASP A 186 -21.87 15.94 -16.33
CA ASP A 186 -22.03 17.25 -15.70
C ASP A 186 -22.23 18.35 -16.76
N ASP A 187 -21.63 18.22 -17.95
CA ASP A 187 -21.82 19.16 -19.08
C ASP A 187 -23.18 19.04 -19.79
N LEU A 188 -23.92 17.94 -19.57
CA LEU A 188 -25.21 17.66 -20.21
C LEU A 188 -26.43 18.17 -19.41
N VAL A 189 -26.22 18.71 -18.21
CA VAL A 189 -27.25 19.24 -17.30
C VAL A 189 -27.22 20.77 -17.32
#